data_AF-A0A6A6ZKB4-F1
#
_entry.id   AF-A0A6A6ZKB4-F1
#
_cell.length_a   1.000
_cell.length_b   1.000
_cell.length_c   1.000
_cell.angle_alpha   90.00
_cell.angle_beta   90.00
_cell.angle_gamma   90.00
#
_symmetry.space_group_name_H-M   'P 1'
#
loop_
_entity.id
_entity.type
_entity.pdbx_description
1 polymer ?
#
loop_
_entity_poly.entity_id
_entity_poly.type
_entity_poly.pdbx_seq_one_letter_code
_entity_poly.pdbx_strand_id
1 'polypeptide(L)'
;VFKIIFEQSNILVDDDGNVTGIIDWDKAYVAPRFIGAAAAPSFLQKDWLPPYFNNLDNSPHMAWKTPHYREVYAAALMEADNPDAIYTTKSAIYRAAITAIYDLDGGSTYHLIDKLLREIPHVRVQTRDFLGALALSWKDADAMLKIELAKVFEPELPHPRLLEDLDAEMALK
;
A
#
# COMPACT_ATOMS: atom_id res chain seq x y z
N VAL A 1 -1.94 7.96 16.77
CA VAL A 1 -2.67 8.67 15.70
C VAL A 1 -3.88 7.81 15.34
N PHE A 2 -5.07 8.38 15.20
CA PHE A 2 -6.28 7.61 14.87
C PHE A 2 -6.25 7.17 13.40
N LYS A 3 -6.78 5.99 13.11
CA LYS A 3 -7.03 5.44 11.78
C LYS A 3 -8.53 5.32 11.60
N ILE A 4 -9.03 5.80 10.48
CA ILE A 4 -10.39 5.56 10.00
C ILE A 4 -10.30 4.45 8.95
N ILE A 5 -11.31 3.58 8.86
CA ILE A 5 -11.42 2.71 7.69
C ILE A 5 -11.83 3.60 6.52
N PHE A 6 -10.83 4.05 5.77
CA PHE A 6 -10.96 5.06 4.73
C PHE A 6 -11.34 4.40 3.40
N GLU A 7 -12.59 3.92 3.32
CA GLU A 7 -13.22 3.47 2.07
C GLU A 7 -13.86 4.66 1.33
N GLN A 8 -14.06 4.52 0.03
CA GLN A 8 -14.66 5.58 -0.81
C GLN A 8 -16.05 6.01 -0.34
N SER A 9 -16.85 5.10 0.23
CA SER A 9 -18.19 5.39 0.76
C SER A 9 -18.20 6.31 1.98
N ASN A 10 -17.04 6.51 2.62
CA ASN A 10 -16.94 7.24 3.88
C ASN A 10 -16.50 8.70 3.70
N ILE A 11 -16.31 9.13 2.44
CA ILE A 11 -15.91 10.49 2.05
C ILE A 11 -17.08 11.12 1.31
N LEU A 12 -17.59 12.23 1.85
CA LEU A 12 -18.61 13.04 1.20
C LEU A 12 -17.92 14.12 0.35
N VAL A 13 -18.42 14.32 -0.86
CA VAL A 13 -17.94 15.34 -1.80
C VAL A 13 -19.11 16.20 -2.27
N ASP A 14 -18.83 17.47 -2.61
CA ASP A 14 -19.78 18.32 -3.34
C ASP A 14 -19.74 18.06 -4.85
N ASP A 15 -20.54 18.80 -5.61
CA ASP A 15 -20.63 18.68 -7.08
C ASP A 15 -19.31 19.06 -7.79
N ASP A 16 -18.45 19.84 -7.13
CA ASP A 16 -17.14 20.27 -7.63
C ASP A 16 -16.02 19.29 -7.21
N GLY A 17 -16.33 18.26 -6.41
CA GLY A 17 -15.40 17.25 -5.94
C GLY A 17 -14.64 17.62 -4.66
N ASN A 18 -14.99 18.72 -3.99
CA ASN A 18 -14.37 19.09 -2.71
C ASN A 18 -14.89 18.20 -1.59
N VAL A 19 -14.02 17.79 -0.66
CA VAL A 19 -14.42 17.00 0.50
C VAL A 19 -15.26 17.85 1.45
N THR A 20 -16.51 17.46 1.68
CA THR A 20 -17.46 18.14 2.57
C THR A 20 -17.59 17.46 3.93
N GLY A 21 -17.18 16.19 4.05
CA GLY A 21 -17.21 15.47 5.30
C GLY A 21 -16.61 14.07 5.24
N ILE A 22 -16.27 13.55 6.42
CA ILE A 22 -15.88 12.14 6.62
C ILE A 22 -16.85 11.53 7.62
N ILE A 23 -17.46 10.41 7.25
CA ILE A 23 -18.45 9.70 8.06
C ILE A 23 -17.92 8.33 8.50
N ASP A 24 -18.74 7.58 9.25
CA ASP A 24 -18.45 6.18 9.64
C ASP A 24 -17.18 6.03 10.50
N TRP A 25 -17.18 6.74 11.63
CA TRP A 25 -16.07 6.75 12.61
C TRP A 25 -16.14 5.61 13.64
N ASP A 26 -17.13 4.73 13.55
CA ASP A 26 -17.39 3.65 14.53
C ASP A 26 -16.23 2.65 14.67
N LYS A 27 -15.44 2.47 13.60
CA LYS A 27 -14.25 1.62 13.54
C LYS A 27 -12.94 2.40 13.62
N ALA A 28 -12.98 3.66 14.08
CA ALA A 28 -11.76 4.42 14.25
C ALA A 28 -10.94 3.88 15.44
N TYR A 29 -9.64 3.64 15.23
CA TYR A 29 -8.75 3.13 16.28
C TYR A 29 -7.35 3.74 16.23
N VAL A 30 -6.59 3.65 17.31
CA VAL A 30 -5.21 4.18 17.34
C VAL A 30 -4.28 3.22 16.60
N ALA A 31 -3.55 3.73 15.61
CA ALA A 31 -2.61 2.96 14.82
C ALA A 31 -1.23 3.66 14.72
N PRO A 32 -0.15 2.90 14.45
CA PRO A 32 1.11 3.46 13.98
C PRO A 32 0.92 4.31 12.72
N ARG A 33 1.73 5.37 12.58
CA ARG A 33 1.60 6.37 11.51
C ARG A 33 1.48 5.73 10.12
N PHE A 34 2.37 4.78 9.84
CA PHE A 34 2.54 4.09 8.56
C PHE A 34 1.40 3.13 8.16
N ILE A 35 0.50 2.76 9.08
CA ILE A 35 -0.75 2.01 8.79
C ILE A 35 -2.02 2.78 9.23
N GLY A 36 -1.84 4.02 9.67
CA GLY A 36 -2.85 4.90 10.24
C GLY A 36 -3.09 6.13 9.35
N ALA A 37 -3.02 7.32 9.93
CA ALA A 37 -3.34 8.57 9.21
C ALA A 37 -2.41 8.91 8.04
N ALA A 38 -1.20 8.35 7.98
CA ALA A 38 -0.29 8.53 6.85
C ALA A 38 -0.39 7.40 5.81
N ALA A 39 -1.19 6.37 6.08
CA ALA A 39 -1.43 5.32 5.12
C ALA A 39 -2.34 5.82 3.99
N ALA A 40 -2.18 5.23 2.81
CA ALA A 40 -3.13 5.44 1.73
C ALA A 40 -4.54 4.98 2.15
N PRO A 41 -5.61 5.46 1.53
CA PRO A 41 -6.95 4.90 1.68
C PRO A 41 -6.99 3.38 1.52
N SER A 42 -7.89 2.68 2.21
CA SER A 42 -7.90 1.21 2.20
C SER A 42 -8.14 0.63 0.80
N PHE A 43 -8.92 1.30 -0.04
CA PHE A 43 -9.12 0.91 -1.43
C PHE A 43 -7.85 1.01 -2.30
N LEU A 44 -6.84 1.79 -1.89
CA LEU A 44 -5.51 1.87 -2.53
C LEU A 44 -4.48 0.91 -1.91
N GLN A 45 -4.90 0.05 -0.98
CA GLN A 45 -4.04 -0.95 -0.32
C GLN A 45 -4.43 -2.40 -0.63
N LYS A 46 -5.57 -2.61 -1.32
CA LYS A 46 -6.14 -3.95 -1.58
C LYS A 46 -5.19 -4.81 -2.43
N ASP A 47 -4.43 -4.21 -3.34
CA ASP A 47 -3.42 -4.87 -4.17
C ASP A 47 -2.40 -5.69 -3.37
N TRP A 48 -2.14 -5.35 -2.12
CA TRP A 48 -1.25 -6.10 -1.22
C TRP A 48 -1.95 -7.16 -0.36
N LEU A 49 -3.28 -7.11 -0.24
CA LEU A 49 -4.07 -8.09 0.51
C LEU A 49 -4.31 -9.40 -0.26
N PRO A 50 -4.69 -10.50 0.42
CA PRO A 50 -5.02 -11.76 -0.23
C PRO A 50 -6.06 -11.65 -1.37
N PRO A 51 -6.06 -12.57 -2.35
CA PRO A 51 -6.89 -12.47 -3.56
C PRO A 51 -8.40 -12.33 -3.33
N TYR A 52 -8.93 -12.85 -2.23
CA TYR A 52 -10.35 -12.69 -1.87
C TYR A 52 -10.73 -11.26 -1.46
N PHE A 53 -9.75 -10.41 -1.12
CA PHE A 53 -9.96 -8.97 -0.91
C PHE A 53 -9.69 -8.13 -2.16
N ASN A 54 -8.93 -8.65 -3.11
CA ASN A 54 -8.48 -7.92 -4.29
C ASN A 54 -8.63 -8.78 -5.54
N ASN A 55 -9.80 -8.68 -6.14
CA ASN A 55 -10.14 -9.31 -7.41
C ASN A 55 -10.61 -8.24 -8.40
N LEU A 56 -10.68 -8.61 -9.67
CA LEU A 56 -11.11 -7.66 -10.71
C LEU A 56 -12.58 -7.28 -10.57
N ASP A 57 -13.39 -8.12 -9.93
CA ASP A 57 -14.83 -7.89 -9.73
C ASP A 57 -15.10 -6.81 -8.67
N ASN A 58 -14.13 -6.54 -7.78
CA ASN A 58 -14.28 -5.63 -6.64
C ASN A 58 -13.29 -4.45 -6.64
N SER A 59 -12.51 -4.29 -7.71
CA SER A 59 -11.58 -3.17 -7.84
C SER A 59 -12.33 -1.91 -8.31
N PRO A 60 -12.28 -0.80 -7.55
CA PRO A 60 -13.00 0.42 -7.92
C PRO A 60 -12.34 1.20 -9.06
N HIS A 61 -11.16 0.77 -9.50
CA HIS A 61 -10.34 1.42 -10.53
C HIS A 61 -9.54 0.36 -11.31
N MET A 62 -8.76 0.78 -12.31
CA MET A 62 -7.85 -0.13 -13.02
C MET A 62 -6.82 -0.70 -12.04
N ALA A 63 -6.96 -1.97 -11.64
CA ALA A 63 -6.18 -2.57 -10.55
C ALA A 63 -4.65 -2.40 -10.70
N TRP A 64 -4.13 -2.43 -11.94
CA TRP A 64 -2.71 -2.22 -12.23
C TRP A 64 -2.22 -0.76 -12.08
N LYS A 65 -3.13 0.21 -11.94
CA LYS A 65 -2.82 1.62 -11.65
C LYS A 65 -2.84 1.93 -10.14
N THR A 66 -3.14 0.96 -9.28
CA THR A 66 -3.17 1.17 -7.81
C THR A 66 -1.88 1.81 -7.27
N PRO A 67 -0.66 1.37 -7.68
CA PRO A 67 0.57 2.02 -7.23
C PRO A 67 0.62 3.51 -7.62
N HIS A 68 0.23 3.83 -8.86
CA HIS A 68 0.18 5.20 -9.36
C HIS A 68 -0.79 6.08 -8.58
N TYR A 69 -2.01 5.61 -8.30
CA TYR A 69 -2.95 6.38 -7.46
C TYR A 69 -2.45 6.60 -6.04
N ARG A 70 -1.66 5.65 -5.51
CA ARG A 70 -1.03 5.80 -4.21
C ARG A 70 0.07 6.88 -4.22
N GLU A 71 0.82 6.99 -5.32
CA GLU A 71 1.79 8.08 -5.52
C GLU A 71 1.08 9.44 -5.59
N VAL A 72 -0.03 9.54 -6.32
CA VAL A 72 -0.84 10.78 -6.39
C VAL A 72 -1.33 11.19 -5.00
N TYR A 73 -1.87 10.23 -4.23
CA TYR A 73 -2.33 10.51 -2.87
C TYR A 73 -1.16 10.92 -1.94
N ALA A 74 0.01 10.28 -2.07
CA ALA A 74 1.20 10.67 -1.33
C ALA A 74 1.69 12.08 -1.71
N ALA A 75 1.60 12.46 -2.99
CA ALA A 75 2.00 13.79 -3.45
C ALA A 75 1.05 14.87 -2.92
N ALA A 76 -0.26 14.61 -2.87
CA ALA A 76 -1.22 15.50 -2.23
C ALA A 76 -0.94 15.68 -0.73
N LEU A 77 -0.52 14.62 -0.02
CA LEU A 77 -0.08 14.75 1.37
C LEU A 77 1.20 15.58 1.53
N MET A 78 2.13 15.50 0.58
CA MET A 78 3.33 16.33 0.57
C MET A 78 2.99 17.81 0.35
N GLU A 79 2.12 18.12 -0.61
CA GLU A 79 1.66 19.49 -0.88
C GLU A 79 0.94 20.10 0.34
N ALA A 80 0.23 19.27 1.11
CA ALA A 80 -0.39 19.64 2.38
C ALA A 80 0.59 19.71 3.58
N ASP A 81 1.91 19.71 3.33
CA ASP A 81 2.98 19.76 4.35
C ASP A 81 2.89 18.64 5.40
N ASN A 82 2.38 17.45 5.04
CA ASN A 82 2.30 16.32 5.97
C ASN A 82 3.68 15.65 6.12
N PRO A 83 4.31 15.68 7.31
CA PRO A 83 5.65 15.12 7.51
C PRO A 83 5.69 13.58 7.41
N ASP A 84 4.54 12.91 7.52
CA ASP A 84 4.44 11.45 7.46
C ASP A 84 4.12 10.94 6.04
N ALA A 85 4.02 11.80 5.02
CA ALA A 85 3.76 11.42 3.62
C ALA A 85 4.76 10.38 3.05
N ILE A 86 5.97 10.34 3.62
CA ILE A 86 7.03 9.38 3.28
C ILE A 86 6.61 7.91 3.45
N TYR A 87 5.62 7.62 4.30
CA TYR A 87 5.15 6.25 4.52
C TYR A 87 4.03 5.83 3.56
N THR A 88 3.44 6.78 2.83
CA THR A 88 2.17 6.57 2.13
C THR A 88 2.29 5.59 0.97
N THR A 89 3.33 5.71 0.15
CA THR A 89 3.63 4.87 -1.03
C THR A 89 3.83 3.39 -0.66
N LYS A 90 4.48 3.12 0.47
CA LYS A 90 4.72 1.77 1.00
C LYS A 90 3.66 1.26 1.98
N SER A 91 2.68 2.09 2.35
CA SER A 91 1.68 1.77 3.38
C SER A 91 0.90 0.48 3.15
N ALA A 92 0.63 0.11 1.90
CA ALA A 92 -0.01 -1.16 1.54
C ALA A 92 0.84 -2.38 1.92
N ILE A 93 2.16 -2.31 1.76
CA ILE A 93 3.11 -3.34 2.17
C ILE A 93 3.12 -3.46 3.69
N TYR A 94 3.22 -2.33 4.39
CA TYR A 94 3.23 -2.30 5.84
C TYR A 94 1.95 -2.86 6.43
N ARG A 95 0.80 -2.50 5.85
CA ARG A 95 -0.49 -3.06 6.24
C ARG A 95 -0.54 -4.57 6.01
N ALA A 96 -0.13 -5.05 4.84
CA ALA A 96 -0.13 -6.48 4.55
C ALA A 96 0.81 -7.26 5.49
N ALA A 97 1.96 -6.70 5.86
CA ALA A 97 2.87 -7.28 6.84
C ALA A 97 2.21 -7.43 8.22
N ILE A 98 1.58 -6.36 8.72
CA ILE A 98 0.88 -6.39 10.01
C ILE A 98 -0.32 -7.35 9.97
N THR A 99 -1.12 -7.31 8.91
CA THR A 99 -2.24 -8.24 8.70
C THR A 99 -1.77 -9.69 8.66
N ALA A 100 -0.65 -10.01 7.99
CA ALA A 100 -0.13 -11.37 7.91
C ALA A 100 0.47 -11.89 9.24
N ILE A 101 1.03 -11.01 10.08
CA ILE A 101 1.62 -11.38 11.37
C ILE A 101 0.54 -11.59 12.44
N TYR A 102 -0.46 -10.72 12.46
CA TYR A 102 -1.48 -10.70 13.52
C TYR A 102 -2.81 -11.33 13.10
N ASP A 103 -2.87 -11.91 11.90
CA ASP A 103 -4.08 -12.48 11.27
C ASP A 103 -5.31 -11.57 11.37
N LEU A 104 -5.09 -10.26 11.24
CA LEU A 104 -6.15 -9.26 11.27
C LEU A 104 -6.93 -9.35 9.96
N ASP A 105 -8.24 -9.65 10.05
CA ASP A 105 -9.16 -9.71 8.92
C ASP A 105 -8.73 -10.73 7.83
N GLY A 106 -8.26 -11.93 8.22
CA GLY A 106 -7.94 -13.00 7.28
C GLY A 106 -6.66 -12.72 6.50
N GLY A 107 -5.54 -12.59 7.19
CA GLY A 107 -4.23 -12.40 6.58
C GLY A 107 -3.72 -13.68 5.92
N SER A 108 -2.64 -13.55 5.13
CA SER A 108 -1.92 -14.72 4.62
C SER A 108 -0.45 -14.41 4.48
N THR A 109 0.36 -15.04 5.33
CA THR A 109 1.83 -14.98 5.24
C THR A 109 2.30 -15.47 3.87
N TYR A 110 1.67 -16.51 3.33
CA TYR A 110 2.03 -17.03 2.00
C TYR A 110 1.81 -15.98 0.90
N HIS A 111 0.65 -15.33 0.87
CA HIS A 111 0.38 -14.30 -0.15
C HIS A 111 1.27 -13.06 0.01
N LEU A 112 1.58 -12.66 1.25
CA LEU A 112 2.54 -11.59 1.49
C LEU A 112 3.94 -11.96 0.93
N ILE A 113 4.45 -13.14 1.26
CA ILE A 113 5.77 -13.57 0.79
C ILE A 113 5.79 -13.69 -0.73
N ASP A 114 4.73 -14.24 -1.36
CA ASP A 114 4.64 -14.34 -2.82
C ASP A 114 4.76 -12.97 -3.50
N LYS A 115 4.15 -11.93 -2.93
CA LYS A 115 4.26 -10.56 -3.45
C LYS A 115 5.62 -9.95 -3.18
N LEU A 116 6.16 -10.10 -1.97
CA LEU A 116 7.49 -9.60 -1.62
C LEU A 116 8.57 -10.17 -2.55
N LEU A 117 8.52 -11.47 -2.88
CA LEU A 117 9.47 -12.09 -3.80
C LEU A 117 9.38 -11.53 -5.22
N ARG A 118 8.21 -11.04 -5.66
CA ARG A 118 8.02 -10.41 -6.98
C ARG A 118 8.61 -9.00 -7.06
N GLU A 119 8.68 -8.29 -5.93
CA GLU A 119 9.32 -6.98 -5.83
C GLU A 119 10.85 -7.06 -5.92
N ILE A 120 11.45 -8.22 -5.60
CA ILE A 120 12.90 -8.38 -5.67
C ILE A 120 13.33 -8.55 -7.13
N PRO A 121 14.24 -7.68 -7.66
CA PRO A 121 14.73 -7.80 -9.02
C PRO A 121 15.34 -9.19 -9.28
N HIS A 122 15.08 -9.72 -10.48
CA HIS A 122 15.62 -11.01 -10.97
C HIS A 122 15.18 -12.29 -10.21
N VAL A 123 14.46 -12.18 -9.09
CA VAL A 123 13.91 -13.35 -8.39
C VAL A 123 12.70 -13.89 -9.15
N ARG A 124 12.81 -15.11 -9.69
CA ARG A 124 11.78 -15.78 -10.50
C ARG A 124 11.61 -17.23 -10.04
N VAL A 125 11.27 -17.41 -8.77
CA VAL A 125 11.14 -18.70 -8.10
C VAL A 125 9.70 -18.98 -7.72
N GLN A 126 9.34 -20.26 -7.57
CA GLN A 126 8.07 -20.62 -6.95
C GLN A 126 8.15 -20.39 -5.44
N THR A 127 7.21 -19.62 -4.90
CA THR A 127 7.19 -19.23 -3.49
C THR A 127 7.22 -20.43 -2.54
N ARG A 128 6.48 -21.50 -2.84
CA ARG A 128 6.47 -22.73 -2.03
C ARG A 128 7.83 -23.40 -1.98
N ASP A 129 8.48 -23.60 -3.12
CA ASP A 129 9.78 -24.27 -3.21
C ASP A 129 10.87 -23.44 -2.53
N PHE A 130 10.83 -22.12 -2.72
CA PHE A 130 11.75 -21.18 -2.11
C PHE A 130 11.63 -21.20 -0.57
N LEU A 131 10.40 -21.18 -0.04
CA LEU A 131 10.15 -21.33 1.39
C LEU A 131 10.62 -22.68 1.94
N GLY A 132 10.41 -23.76 1.17
CA GLY A 132 10.92 -25.09 1.53
C GLY A 132 12.45 -25.12 1.63
N ALA A 133 13.14 -24.48 0.69
CA ALA A 133 14.60 -24.37 0.72
C ALA A 133 15.11 -23.49 1.88
N LEU A 134 14.41 -22.39 2.21
CA LEU A 134 14.73 -21.58 3.39
C LEU A 134 14.59 -22.35 4.70
N ALA A 135 13.57 -23.20 4.82
CA ALA A 135 13.39 -24.07 6.00
C ALA A 135 14.56 -25.05 6.20
N LEU A 136 15.31 -25.35 5.13
CA LEU A 136 16.53 -26.15 5.16
C LEU A 136 17.80 -25.31 5.43
N SER A 137 17.65 -24.09 5.96
CA SER A 137 18.75 -23.19 6.33
C SER A 137 19.62 -22.72 5.14
N TRP A 138 19.01 -22.35 4.03
CA TRP A 138 19.71 -21.75 2.88
C TRP A 138 20.26 -20.35 3.22
N LYS A 139 21.49 -20.31 3.74
CA LYS A 139 22.12 -19.08 4.29
C LYS A 139 22.26 -17.94 3.27
N ASP A 140 22.62 -18.24 2.04
CA ASP A 140 22.78 -17.21 1.00
C ASP A 140 21.44 -16.55 0.66
N ALA A 141 20.36 -17.34 0.62
CA ALA A 141 19.01 -16.82 0.43
C ALA A 141 18.56 -15.95 1.61
N ASP A 142 18.86 -16.34 2.85
CA ASP A 142 18.58 -15.52 4.04
C ASP A 142 19.33 -14.18 4.02
N ALA A 143 20.62 -14.20 3.65
CA ALA A 143 21.42 -12.98 3.51
C ALA A 143 20.87 -12.05 2.42
N MET A 144 20.52 -12.60 1.25
CA MET A 144 19.90 -11.85 0.16
C MET A 144 18.58 -11.23 0.60
N LEU A 145 17.69 -12.00 1.24
CA LEU A 145 16.40 -11.51 1.69
C LEU A 145 16.52 -10.36 2.69
N LYS A 146 17.46 -10.42 3.64
CA LYS A 146 17.68 -9.32 4.60
C LYS A 146 18.00 -8.01 3.91
N ILE A 147 18.79 -8.06 2.83
CA ILE A 147 19.18 -6.88 2.05
C ILE A 147 18.01 -6.40 1.19
N GLU A 148 17.42 -7.29 0.41
CA GLU A 148 16.40 -6.91 -0.57
C GLU A 148 15.08 -6.51 0.09
N LEU A 149 14.66 -7.19 1.16
CA LEU A 149 13.47 -6.79 1.90
C LEU A 149 13.67 -5.42 2.57
N ALA A 150 14.87 -5.10 3.07
CA ALA A 150 15.12 -3.76 3.63
C ALA A 150 14.86 -2.66 2.59
N LYS A 151 15.25 -2.88 1.32
CA LYS A 151 14.97 -1.97 0.20
C LYS A 151 13.49 -1.91 -0.13
N VAL A 152 12.79 -3.06 -0.19
CA VAL A 152 11.35 -3.11 -0.49
C VAL A 152 10.54 -2.33 0.55
N PHE A 153 10.93 -2.41 1.83
CA PHE A 153 10.27 -1.72 2.93
C PHE A 153 10.76 -0.28 3.15
N GLU A 154 11.80 0.17 2.45
CA GLU A 154 12.33 1.52 2.59
C GLU A 154 11.25 2.55 2.18
N PRO A 155 10.88 3.48 3.08
CA PRO A 155 9.86 4.47 2.79
C PRO A 155 10.37 5.46 1.76
N GLU A 156 9.50 5.87 0.84
CA GLU A 156 9.88 6.69 -0.32
C GLU A 156 8.84 7.79 -0.54
N LEU A 157 9.31 9.00 -0.85
CA LEU A 157 8.45 10.07 -1.32
C LEU A 157 8.15 9.87 -2.81
N PRO A 158 6.93 10.22 -3.27
CA PRO A 158 6.64 10.29 -4.69
C PRO A 158 7.47 11.39 -5.39
N HIS A 159 7.43 11.40 -6.73
CA HIS A 159 8.06 12.45 -7.51
C HIS A 159 7.55 13.84 -7.08
N PRO A 160 8.43 14.80 -6.71
CA PRO A 160 8.01 16.07 -6.10
C PRO A 160 7.09 16.93 -6.96
N ARG A 161 7.17 16.81 -8.29
CA ARG A 161 6.33 17.56 -9.24
C ARG A 161 5.24 16.71 -9.88
N LEU A 162 4.90 15.57 -9.26
CA LEU A 162 3.92 14.64 -9.82
C LEU A 162 2.58 15.32 -10.13
N LEU A 163 2.08 16.17 -9.24
CA LEU A 163 0.80 16.86 -9.44
C LEU A 163 0.90 17.90 -10.57
N GLU A 164 1.96 18.70 -10.61
CA GLU A 164 2.21 19.67 -11.70
C GLU A 164 2.30 18.97 -13.07
N ASP A 165 2.99 17.83 -13.14
CA ASP A 165 3.15 17.05 -14.36
C ASP A 165 1.81 16.46 -14.82
N LEU A 166 0.94 16.04 -13.89
CA LEU A 166 -0.39 15.53 -14.18
C LEU A 166 -1.35 16.63 -14.65
N ASP A 167 -1.32 17.80 -14.02
CA ASP A 167 -2.12 18.96 -14.42
C ASP A 167 -1.75 19.38 -15.85
N ALA A 168 -0.45 19.38 -16.18
CA ALA A 168 0.02 19.65 -17.53
C ALA A 168 -0.47 18.60 -18.55
N GLU A 169 -0.48 17.31 -18.19
CA GLU A 169 -1.02 16.25 -19.04
C GLU A 169 -2.53 16.41 -19.26
N MET A 170 -3.28 16.80 -18.24
CA MET A 170 -4.72 17.02 -18.32
C MET A 170 -5.07 18.24 -19.18
N ALA A 171 -4.29 19.32 -19.10
CA ALA A 171 -4.50 20.52 -19.91
C ALA A 171 -4.21 20.31 -21.41
N LEU A 172 -3.50 19.24 -21.77
CA LEU A 172 -3.19 18.86 -23.15
C LEU A 172 -4.26 17.95 -23.80
N LYS A 173 -5.22 17.46 -23.03
CA LYS A 173 -6.32 16.58 -23.49
C LYS A 173 -7.60 17.36 -23.73
#